data_AF-A0A3A0CSM2-F1
#
_entry.id   AF-A0A3A0CSM2-F1
#
_cell.length_a   1.000
_cell.length_b   1.000
_cell.length_c   1.000
_cell.angle_alpha   90.00
_cell.angle_beta   90.00
_cell.angle_gamma   90.00
#
_symmetry.space_group_name_H-M   'P 1'
#
loop_
_entity.id
_entity.type
_entity.pdbx_description
1 polymer ?
#
loop_
_entity_poly.entity_id
_entity_poly.type
_entity_poly.pdbx_seq_one_letter_code
_entity_poly.pdbx_strand_id
1 'polypeptide(L)' 'MDDRGLFWSDVLTILDDPSAVKASGRDRFNRPKWIIGGTAVDGLRFDLVCALDVDKSGDVTVFITAY' A
#
# COMPACT_ATOMS: atom_id res chain seq x y z
N MET A 1 11.91 -6.90 20.88
CA MET A 1 10.72 -6.78 20.02
C MET A 1 10.74 -8.00 19.14
N ASP A 2 9.64 -8.75 19.12
CA ASP A 2 9.51 -9.92 18.28
C ASP A 2 9.13 -9.40 16.88
N ASP A 3 10.06 -9.44 15.93
CA ASP A 3 9.80 -9.01 14.55
C ASP A 3 8.95 -10.08 13.87
N ARG A 4 7.63 -10.03 14.11
CA ARG A 4 6.66 -10.86 13.42
C ARG A 4 6.56 -10.43 11.95
N GLY A 5 6.22 -11.39 11.08
CA GLY A 5 5.89 -11.07 9.69
C GLY A 5 4.65 -10.17 9.58
N LEU A 6 4.54 -9.49 8.43
CA LEU A 6 3.35 -8.74 8.05
C LEU A 6 2.22 -9.69 7.67
N PHE A 7 1.02 -9.41 8.18
CA PHE A 7 -0.21 -10.08 7.77
C PHE A 7 -1.06 -9.16 6.90
N TRP A 8 -1.93 -9.77 6.10
CA TRP A 8 -2.86 -9.00 5.26
C TRP A 8 -3.79 -8.08 6.07
N SER A 9 -4.15 -8.46 7.29
CA SER A 9 -4.92 -7.61 8.21
C SER A 9 -4.21 -6.31 8.58
N ASP A 10 -2.88 -6.32 8.66
CA ASP A 10 -2.10 -5.11 8.91
C ASP A 10 -2.20 -4.15 7.72
N VAL A 11 -2.09 -4.70 6.50
CA VAL A 11 -2.25 -3.95 5.25
C VAL A 11 -3.63 -3.31 5.18
N LEU A 12 -4.69 -4.07 5.47
CA LEU A 12 -6.06 -3.57 5.49
C LEU A 12 -6.23 -2.45 6.52
N THR A 13 -5.66 -2.59 7.71
CA THR A 13 -5.72 -1.54 8.75
C THR A 13 -5.15 -0.21 8.23
N ILE A 14 -4.01 -0.24 7.55
CA ILE A 14 -3.40 0.97 6.97
C ILE A 14 -4.23 1.54 5.82
N LEU A 15 -4.84 0.69 4.99
CA LEU A 15 -5.69 1.15 3.91
C LEU A 15 -7.00 1.78 4.42
N ASP A 16 -7.52 1.30 5.55
CA ASP A 16 -8.75 1.81 6.17
C ASP A 16 -8.52 3.15 6.90
N ASP A 17 -7.39 3.30 7.61
CA ASP A 17 -7.02 4.54 8.33
C ASP A 17 -5.54 4.92 8.11
N PRO A 18 -5.20 5.48 6.94
CA PRO A 18 -3.82 5.83 6.62
C PRO A 18 -3.38 7.08 7.40
N SER A 19 -2.20 7.02 8.00
CA SER A 19 -1.61 8.19 8.65
C SER A 19 -1.01 9.19 7.67
N ALA A 20 -0.57 8.70 6.50
CA ALA A 20 -0.05 9.52 5.42
C ALA A 20 -0.32 8.90 4.05
N VAL A 21 -0.68 9.72 3.06
CA VAL A 21 -0.82 9.32 1.66
C VAL A 21 -0.05 10.28 0.77
N LYS A 22 0.87 9.77 -0.03
CA LYS A 22 1.70 10.58 -0.93
C LYS A 22 1.72 9.99 -2.34
N ALA A 23 1.35 10.81 -3.33
CA ALA A 23 1.60 10.47 -4.73
C ALA A 23 3.12 10.36 -4.98
N SER A 24 3.54 9.25 -5.58
CA SER A 24 4.95 8.92 -5.81
C SER A 24 5.28 8.86 -7.31
N GLY A 25 4.44 9.45 -8.15
CA GLY A 25 4.62 9.48 -9.61
C GLY A 25 4.19 8.17 -10.25
N ARG A 26 5.04 7.61 -11.11
CA ARG A 26 4.77 6.36 -11.83
C ARG A 26 5.85 5.31 -11.55
N ASP A 27 5.50 4.04 -11.67
CA ASP A 27 6.46 2.93 -11.59
C ASP A 27 7.15 2.66 -12.95
N ARG A 28 8.00 1.62 -12.99
CA ARG A 28 8.73 1.23 -14.21
C ARG A 28 7.85 0.73 -15.36
N PHE A 29 6.58 0.42 -15.08
CA PHE A 29 5.58 0.02 -16.07
C PHE A 29 4.65 1.19 -16.41
N ASN A 30 5.01 2.42 -16.04
CA ASN A 30 4.23 3.63 -16.25
C ASN A 30 2.87 3.62 -15.52
N ARG A 31 2.73 2.86 -14.43
CA ARG A 31 1.51 2.85 -13.60
C ARG A 31 1.58 3.92 -12.53
N PRO A 32 0.53 4.72 -12.29
CA PRO A 32 0.53 5.68 -11.18
C PRO A 32 0.69 4.96 -9.84
N LYS A 33 1.48 5.53 -8.94
CA LYS A 33 1.79 4.93 -7.64
C LYS A 33 1.69 5.91 -6.48
N TRP A 34 1.31 5.38 -5.32
CA TRP A 34 1.23 6.06 -4.04
C TRP A 34 2.03 5.31 -2.99
N ILE A 35 2.57 6.07 -2.03
CA ILE A 35 3.12 5.54 -0.79
C ILE A 35 2.11 5.89 0.30
N ILE A 36 1.69 4.89 1.07
CA ILE A 36 0.69 5.00 2.12
C ILE A 36 1.34 4.51 3.41
N GLY A 37 1.56 5.42 4.35
CA GLY A 37 2.11 5.10 5.66
C GLY A 37 1.01 4.91 6.69
N GLY A 38 1.25 4.05 7.68
CA GLY A 38 0.27 3.77 8.72
C GLY A 38 0.85 3.05 9.92
N THR A 39 -0.04 2.65 10.83
CA THR A 39 0.30 1.89 12.03
C THR A 39 -0.75 0.80 12.20
N ALA A 40 -0.32 -0.46 12.26
CA ALA A 40 -1.21 -1.60 12.52
C ALA A 40 -1.77 -1.54 13.96
N VAL A 41 -2.75 -2.40 14.23
CA VAL A 41 -3.47 -2.44 15.52
C VAL A 41 -2.54 -2.71 16.71
N ASP A 42 -1.46 -3.45 16.51
CA ASP A 42 -0.46 -3.75 17.54
C ASP A 42 0.67 -2.70 17.64
N GLY A 43 0.57 -1.60 16.90
CA GLY A 43 1.56 -0.52 16.89
C GLY A 43 2.68 -0.69 15.86
N LEU A 44 2.67 -1.76 15.03
CA LEU A 44 3.65 -1.95 13.98
C LEU A 44 3.52 -0.86 12.91
N ARG A 45 4.61 -0.12 12.65
CA ARG A 45 4.65 0.94 11.62
C ARG A 45 5.33 0.43 10.37
N PHE A 46 4.68 0.64 9.23
CA PHE A 46 5.23 0.28 7.93
C PHE A 46 4.57 1.09 6.80
N ASP A 47 5.17 1.03 5.62
CA ASP A 47 4.68 1.73 4.42
C ASP A 47 4.16 0.71 3.40
N LEU A 48 3.07 1.10 2.71
CA LEU A 48 2.54 0.41 1.55
C LEU A 48 2.88 1.20 0.28
N VAL A 49 3.30 0.49 -0.75
CA VAL A 49 3.34 1.03 -2.13
C VAL A 49 2.16 0.46 -2.89
N CYS A 50 1.25 1.34 -3.29
CA CYS A 50 0.11 0.99 -4.14
C CYS A 50 0.35 1.49 -5.56
N ALA A 51 0.32 0.61 -6.55
CA ALA A 51 0.34 0.97 -7.97
C ALA A 51 -0.95 0.51 -8.65
N LEU A 52 -1.52 1.35 -9.51
CA LEU A 52 -2.78 1.06 -10.21
C LEU A 52 -2.51 0.78 -11.67
N ASP A 53 -3.02 -0.34 -12.16
CA ASP A 53 -3.14 -0.62 -13.59
C ASP A 53 -4.62 -0.55 -13.98
N VAL A 54 -4.91 0.07 -15.12
CA VAL A 54 -6.26 0.17 -15.66
C VAL A 54 -6.22 -0.37 -17.08
N ASP A 55 -6.98 -1.44 -17.32
CA ASP A 55 -7.00 -2.07 -18.62
C ASP A 55 -7.86 -1.28 -19.64
N LYS A 56 -7.98 -1.80 -20.86
CA LYS A 56 -8.76 -1.14 -21.93
C LYS A 56 -10.27 -1.18 -21.68
N SER A 57 -10.74 -2.10 -20.83
CA SER A 57 -12.14 -2.25 -20.43
C SER A 57 -12.50 -1.31 -19.28
N GLY A 58 -11.51 -0.72 -18.62
CA GLY A 58 -11.66 0.10 -17.42
C GLY A 58 -11.52 -0.68 -16.12
N ASP A 59 -11.14 -1.96 -16.18
CA ASP A 59 -10.92 -2.79 -15.00
C ASP A 59 -9.65 -2.35 -14.28
N VAL A 60 -9.75 -2.13 -12.97
CA VAL A 60 -8.67 -1.64 -12.13
C VAL A 60 -8.01 -2.79 -11.38
N THR A 61 -6.71 -2.93 -11.54
CA THR A 61 -5.88 -3.84 -10.73
C THR A 61 -4.98 -3.02 -9.82
N VAL A 62 -5.05 -3.30 -8.51
CA VAL A 62 -4.18 -2.67 -7.50
C VAL A 62 -3.05 -3.62 -7.13
N PHE A 63 -1.82 -3.17 -7.32
CA PHE A 63 -0.62 -3.88 -6.86
C PHE A 63 -0.17 -3.27 -5.54
N ILE A 64 -0.12 -4.09 -4.49
CA ILE A 64 0.26 -3.66 -3.15
C ILE A 64 1.56 -4.35 -2.76
N THR A 65 2.56 -3.57 -2.39
CA THR A 65 3.80 -4.05 -1.78
C THR A 65 3.91 -3.44 -0.38
N ALA A 66 4.12 -4.28 0.64
CA ALA A 66 4.34 -3.87 2.02
C ALA A 66 5.78 -4.21 2.43
N TYR A 67 6.47 -3.28 3.09
CA TYR A 67 7.82 -3.47 3.61
C TYR A 67 8.07 -2.66 4.87
#